data_AF-A0A7J7IZ27-F1
#
_entry.id   AF-A0A7J7IZ27-F1
#
_cell.length_a   1.000
_cell.length_b   1.000
_cell.length_c   1.000
_cell.angle_alpha   90.00
_cell.angle_beta   90.00
_cell.angle_gamma   90.00
#
_symmetry.space_group_name_H-M   'P 1'
#
loop_
_entity.id
_entity.type
_entity.pdbx_description
1 polymer ?
#
loop_
_entity_poly.entity_id
_entity_poly.type
_entity_poly.pdbx_seq_one_letter_code
_entity_poly.pdbx_strand_id
1 'polypeptide(L)' 'MCTLLAGLLTVPVAVGATRDMVTGNYKWDTGVSIPSENFYKGASNKKKDCIQMLSKKKNFQYDDLDCEKPLRYVCEKFLI' A
#
# COMPACT_ATOMS: atom_id res chain seq x y z
N MET A 1 -16.51 6.04 3.74
CA MET A 1 -16.45 4.66 4.26
C MET A 1 -15.00 4.23 4.49
N CYS A 2 -14.20 4.99 5.26
CA CYS A 2 -12.78 4.68 5.58
C CYS A 2 -12.53 4.32 7.06
N THR A 3 -13.52 4.58 7.93
CA THR A 3 -13.37 4.43 9.39
C THR A 3 -13.28 2.97 9.82
N LEU A 4 -13.81 2.03 9.01
CA LEU A 4 -13.85 0.60 9.34
C LEU A 4 -12.45 -0.06 9.32
N LEU A 5 -11.61 0.31 8.35
CA LEU A 5 -10.24 -0.22 8.22
C LEU A 5 -9.29 0.39 9.27
N ALA A 6 -9.45 1.67 9.59
CA ALA A 6 -8.55 2.38 10.50
C ALA A 6 -8.50 1.82 11.94
N GLY A 7 -9.58 1.17 12.41
CA GLY A 7 -9.65 0.53 13.72
C GLY A 7 -9.01 -0.86 13.78
N LEU A 8 -8.91 -1.55 12.64
CA LEU A 8 -8.39 -2.93 12.53
C LEU A 8 -6.89 -2.96 12.21
N LEU A 9 -6.38 -1.91 11.57
CA LEU A 9 -5.02 -1.83 11.06
C LEU A 9 -4.03 -1.25 12.09
N THR A 10 -3.71 -2.07 13.08
CA THR A 10 -2.71 -1.76 14.11
C THR A 10 -1.28 -2.09 13.67
N VAL A 11 -1.12 -2.90 12.63
CA VAL A 11 0.16 -3.29 12.02
C VAL A 11 0.13 -3.01 10.50
N PRO A 12 1.30 -2.87 9.84
CA PRO A 12 1.33 -2.76 8.40
C PRO A 12 0.72 -3.99 7.71
N VAL A 13 0.06 -3.76 6.58
CA VAL A 13 -0.58 -4.81 5.78
C VAL A 13 -0.21 -4.65 4.31
N ALA A 14 -0.06 -5.78 3.61
CA ALA A 14 0.09 -5.79 2.17
C ALA A 14 -1.23 -5.37 1.50
N VAL A 15 -1.10 -4.65 0.38
CA VAL A 15 -2.23 -4.24 -0.46
C VAL A 15 -1.93 -4.61 -1.92
N GLY A 16 -2.96 -4.70 -2.76
CA GLY A 16 -2.86 -5.20 -4.13
C GLY A 16 -2.23 -4.26 -5.16
N ALA A 17 -1.39 -3.30 -4.75
CA ALA A 17 -0.72 -2.40 -5.67
C ALA A 17 0.73 -2.80 -5.92
N THR A 18 1.15 -2.66 -7.18
CA THR A 18 2.49 -3.00 -7.64
C THR A 18 3.12 -1.86 -8.40
N ARG A 19 4.45 -1.88 -8.48
CA ARG A 19 5.24 -0.91 -9.22
C ARG A 19 5.14 -1.20 -10.72
N ASP A 20 4.82 -0.17 -11.47
CA ASP A 20 4.92 -0.18 -12.92
C ASP A 20 6.41 -0.02 -13.32
N MET A 21 6.95 -1.01 -14.02
CA MET A 21 8.38 -1.03 -14.38
C MET A 21 8.75 0.02 -15.44
N VAL A 22 7.79 0.57 -16.18
CA VAL A 22 8.03 1.57 -17.23
C VAL A 22 8.05 2.98 -16.63
N THR A 23 7.03 3.31 -15.85
CA THR A 23 6.86 4.66 -15.27
C THR A 23 7.52 4.80 -13.90
N GLY A 24 7.77 3.67 -13.22
CA GLY A 24 8.25 3.63 -11.84
C GLY A 24 7.20 3.96 -10.79
N ASN A 25 5.97 4.31 -11.19
CA ASN A 25 4.85 4.63 -10.30
C ASN A 25 4.15 3.36 -9.81
N TYR A 26 3.47 3.44 -8.66
CA TYR A 26 2.65 2.35 -8.19
C TYR A 26 1.23 2.48 -8.70
N LYS A 27 0.62 1.34 -9.04
CA LYS A 27 -0.76 1.26 -9.52
C LYS A 27 -1.49 0.11 -8.84
N TRP A 28 -2.78 0.30 -8.63
CA TRP A 28 -3.69 -0.78 -8.25
C TRP A 28 -3.82 -1.80 -9.39
N ASP A 29 -4.30 -3.00 -9.06
CA ASP A 29 -4.67 -4.03 -10.03
C ASP A 29 -5.70 -3.56 -11.07
N THR A 30 -6.54 -2.59 -10.70
CA THR A 30 -7.46 -1.88 -11.60
C THR A 30 -6.77 -0.97 -12.61
N GLY A 31 -5.46 -0.71 -12.48
CA GLY A 31 -4.67 0.17 -13.32
C GLY A 31 -4.63 1.64 -12.86
N VAL A 32 -5.35 2.00 -11.80
CA VAL A 32 -5.35 3.37 -11.26
C VAL A 32 -4.03 3.64 -10.52
N SER A 33 -3.33 4.71 -10.91
CA SER A 33 -2.09 5.13 -10.27
C SER A 33 -2.30 5.66 -8.85
N ILE A 34 -1.38 5.33 -7.96
CA ILE A 34 -1.34 5.85 -6.59
C ILE A 34 -0.55 7.17 -6.57
N PRO A 35 -1.12 8.26 -6.04
CA PRO A 35 -0.41 9.52 -5.89
C PRO A 35 0.81 9.41 -4.97
N SER A 36 1.93 10.02 -5.35
CA SER A 36 3.21 9.95 -4.63
C SER A 36 3.15 10.54 -3.21
N GLU A 37 2.25 11.49 -2.97
CA GLU A 37 2.01 12.12 -1.67
C GLU A 37 1.43 11.17 -0.63
N ASN A 38 0.84 10.06 -1.06
CA ASN A 38 0.34 9.01 -0.19
C ASN A 38 1.46 8.10 0.35
N PHE A 39 2.69 8.23 -0.16
CA PHE A 39 3.83 7.47 0.32
C PHE A 39 4.51 8.13 1.53
N TYR A 40 4.99 7.29 2.44
CA TYR A 40 5.72 7.71 3.61
C TYR A 40 7.10 8.25 3.21
N LYS A 41 7.32 9.55 3.38
CA LYS A 41 8.55 10.25 2.96
C LYS A 41 9.82 9.81 3.69
N GLY A 42 9.69 9.08 4.80
CA GLY A 42 10.82 8.64 5.64
C GLY A 42 11.26 7.20 5.41
N ALA A 43 10.70 6.52 4.40
CA ALA A 43 11.09 5.16 4.06
C ALA A 43 12.48 5.12 3.41
N SER A 44 13.25 4.08 3.72
CA SER A 44 14.45 3.78 2.95
C SER A 44 14.01 3.41 1.53
N ASN A 45 14.17 4.32 0.56
CA ASN A 45 13.84 4.15 -0.87
C ASN A 45 14.53 2.92 -1.48
N LYS A 46 14.05 1.70 -1.21
CA LYS A 46 14.59 0.47 -1.80
C LYS A 46 13.94 0.16 -3.15
N LYS A 47 12.93 0.94 -3.54
CA LYS A 47 12.23 0.86 -4.83
C LYS A 47 11.77 -0.56 -5.13
N LYS A 48 11.14 -1.22 -4.15
CA LYS A 48 10.57 -2.56 -4.30
C LYS A 48 9.32 -2.55 -5.19
N ASP A 49 8.84 -3.74 -5.58
CA ASP A 49 7.75 -3.86 -6.54
C ASP A 49 6.37 -3.96 -5.91
N CYS A 50 6.28 -4.24 -4.60
CA CYS A 50 5.03 -4.27 -3.85
C CYS A 50 4.99 -3.14 -2.82
N ILE A 51 3.80 -2.85 -2.27
CA ILE A 51 3.64 -1.87 -1.20
C ILE A 51 2.84 -2.43 -0.03
N GLN A 52 3.05 -1.83 1.12
CA GLN A 52 2.26 -2.02 2.33
C GLN A 52 1.59 -0.72 2.73
N MET A 53 0.38 -0.80 3.26
CA MET A 53 -0.22 0.30 4.00
C MET A 53 0.29 0.26 5.44
N LEU A 54 0.89 1.35 5.90
CA LEU A 54 1.41 1.44 7.25
C LEU A 54 0.28 1.59 8.28
N SER A 55 0.60 1.28 9.54
CA SER A 55 -0.36 1.44 10.64
C SER A 55 -0.78 2.90 10.86
N LYS A 56 -1.81 3.11 11.69
CA LYS A 56 -2.29 4.43 12.13
C LYS A 56 -1.19 5.39 12.58
N LYS A 57 -0.10 4.90 13.20
CA LYS A 57 1.04 5.73 13.64
C LYS A 57 1.75 6.48 12.50
N LYS A 58 1.54 6.03 11.26
CA LYS A 58 2.10 6.60 10.03
C LYS A 58 0.98 7.11 9.11
N ASN A 59 -0.18 7.43 9.67
CA ASN A 59 -1.34 7.99 8.97
C ASN A 59 -1.79 7.15 7.76
N PHE A 60 -1.62 5.83 7.82
CA PHE A 60 -2.00 4.92 6.72
C PHE A 60 -1.29 5.21 5.39
N GLN A 61 -0.12 5.86 5.42
CA GLN A 61 0.69 6.08 4.24
C GLN A 61 1.26 4.76 3.72
N TYR A 62 1.63 4.74 2.44
CA TYR A 62 2.25 3.58 1.81
C TYR A 62 3.76 3.56 1.99
N ASP A 63 4.31 2.36 2.06
CA ASP A 63 5.73 2.11 2.05
C ASP A 63 6.05 0.97 1.08
N ASP A 64 7.24 0.97 0.49
CA ASP A 64 7.65 -0.11 -0.37
C ASP A 64 7.89 -1.41 0.44
N LEU A 65 7.62 -2.53 -0.21
CA LEU A 65 7.59 -3.85 0.39
C LEU A 65 8.22 -4.85 -0.57
N ASP A 66 9.09 -5.70 -0.05
CA ASP A 66 9.51 -6.88 -0.79
C ASP A 66 8.32 -7.83 -0.97
N CYS A 67 7.96 -8.17 -2.21
CA CYS A 67 6.75 -8.93 -2.53
C CYS A 67 6.69 -10.29 -1.83
N GLU A 68 7.83 -10.88 -1.52
CA GLU A 68 7.91 -12.18 -0.81
C GLU A 68 7.79 -12.04 0.71
N LYS A 69 7.76 -10.82 1.25
CA LYS A 69 7.68 -10.61 2.69
C LYS A 69 6.31 -11.03 3.22
N PRO A 70 6.26 -11.97 4.19
CA PRO A 70 5.00 -12.43 4.74
C PRO A 70 4.36 -11.32 5.59
N LEU A 71 3.26 -10.76 5.09
CA LEU A 71 2.39 -9.82 5.80
C LEU A 71 0.95 -10.28 5.69
N ARG A 72 0.13 -9.86 6.67
CA ARG A 72 -1.33 -9.91 6.51
C ARG A 72 -1.71 -8.96 5.36
N TYR A 73 -2.81 -9.28 4.68
CA TYR A 73 -3.32 -8.49 3.57
C TYR A 73 -4.73 -7.99 3.86
N VAL A 74 -5.12 -6.92 3.16
CA VAL A 74 -6.49 -6.42 3.11
C VAL A 74 -7.02 -6.59 1.70
N CYS A 75 -8.24 -7.09 1.59
CA CYS A 75 -8.98 -7.17 0.33
C CYS A 75 -10.12 -6.15 0.34
N GLU A 76 -10.39 -5.59 -0.83
CA GLU A 76 -11.64 -4.90 -1.13
C GLU A 76 -12.51 -5.84 -1.98
N LYS A 77 -13.82 -5.79 -1.79
CA LYS A 77 -14.78 -6.47 -2.66
C LYS A 77 -15.71 -5.41 -3.23
N PHE A 78 -15.93 -5.46 -4.54
CA PHE A 78 -16.99 -4.68 -5.17
C PHE A 78 -18.35 -5.06 -4.55
N LEU A 79 -19.06 -4.06 -4.04
CA LEU A 79 -20.46 -4.21 -3.67
C LEU A 79 -21.27 -3.92 -4.94
N ILE A 80 -21.84 -4.99 -5.50
CA ILE A 80 -22.85 -4.93 -6.55
C ILE A 80 -24.17 -4.45 -5.95
#